data_AF-A0A6N9VJI2-F1
#
_entry.id   AF-A0A6N9VJI2-F1
#
_cell.length_a   1.000
_cell.length_b   1.000
_cell.length_c   1.000
_cell.angle_alpha   90.00
_cell.angle_beta   90.00
_cell.angle_gamma   90.00
#
_symmetry.space_group_name_H-M   'P 1'
#
loop_
_entity.id
_entity.type
_entity.pdbx_description
1 polymer ?
#
loop_
_entity_poly.entity_id
_entity_poly.type
_entity_poly.pdbx_seq_one_letter_code
_entity_poly.pdbx_strand_id
1 'polypeptide(L)' 'LTAYDAMTASVFDGAGVPVLLVGDSMGNCHLGYDTTVPVTLDEMAFLSAAVVRGTSRAMIVADLTFGSY' A
#
# COMPACT_ATOMS: atom_id res chain seq x y z
N LEU A 1 9.91 -2.10 1.68
CA LEU A 1 9.30 -3.03 0.71
C LEU A 1 7.89 -2.53 0.41
N THR A 2 7.32 -2.77 -0.76
CA THR A 2 5.91 -2.45 -0.99
C THR A 2 5.01 -3.54 -0.40
N ALA A 3 3.94 -3.13 0.27
CA ALA A 3 2.94 -4.04 0.82
C ALA A 3 1.57 -3.56 0.36
N TYR A 4 0.74 -4.50 -0.10
CA TYR A 4 -0.53 -4.19 -0.77
C TYR A 4 -1.75 -4.78 -0.04
N ASP A 5 -1.51 -5.68 0.92
CA ASP A 5 -2.54 -6.38 1.68
C ASP A 5 -2.06 -6.70 3.11
N ALA A 6 -3.01 -7.07 3.98
CA ALA A 6 -2.75 -7.34 5.40
C ALA A 6 -1.85 -8.57 5.62
N MET A 7 -1.97 -9.60 4.79
CA MET A 7 -1.20 -10.85 4.95
C MET A 7 0.27 -10.61 4.64
N THR A 8 0.54 -9.99 3.50
CA THR A 8 1.88 -9.59 3.06
C THR A 8 2.52 -8.63 4.07
N ALA A 9 1.76 -7.65 4.56
CA ALA A 9 2.21 -6.71 5.59
C ALA A 9 2.62 -7.43 6.88
N SER A 10 1.82 -8.40 7.35
CA SER A 10 2.12 -9.16 8.57
C SER A 10 3.40 -10.00 8.46
N VAL A 11 3.64 -10.58 7.28
CA VAL A 11 4.87 -11.34 7.00
C VAL A 11 6.09 -10.41 7.04
N PHE A 12 6.01 -9.24 6.42
CA PHE A 12 7.11 -8.28 6.41
C PHE A 12 7.36 -7.65 7.78
N ASP A 13 6.30 -7.36 8.53
CA ASP A 13 6.40 -6.84 9.90
C ASP A 13 7.10 -7.86 10.83
N GLY A 14 6.71 -9.14 10.73
CA GLY A 14 7.33 -10.26 11.43
C GLY A 14 8.76 -10.56 10.98
N ALA A 15 9.09 -10.30 9.71
CA ALA A 15 10.45 -10.39 9.18
C ALA A 15 11.37 -9.22 9.61
N GLY A 16 10.86 -8.26 10.37
CA GLY A 16 11.67 -7.16 10.90
C GLY A 16 11.77 -5.94 9.98
N VAL A 17 11.01 -5.89 8.87
CA VAL A 17 11.07 -4.75 7.94
C VAL A 17 10.63 -3.47 8.65
N PRO A 18 11.44 -2.38 8.62
CA PRO A 18 11.13 -1.18 9.39
C PRO A 18 10.13 -0.24 8.71
N VAL A 19 10.01 -0.31 7.38
CA VAL A 19 9.15 0.58 6.58
C VAL A 19 8.43 -0.20 5.47
N LEU A 20 7.11 -0.03 5.41
CA LEU A 20 6.24 -0.56 4.36
C LEU A 20 5.69 0.61 3.53
N LEU A 21 5.85 0.53 2.21
CA LEU A 21 5.35 1.52 1.27
C LEU A 21 4.06 1.00 0.62
N VAL A 22 2.99 1.79 0.69
CA VAL A 22 1.75 1.59 -0.04
C VAL A 22 1.77 2.53 -1.23
N GLY A 23 2.19 2.00 -2.38
CA GLY A 23 2.39 2.79 -3.59
C GLY A 23 1.25 2.66 -4.60
N ASP A 24 1.13 3.64 -5.47
CA ASP A 24 0.17 3.69 -6.60
C ASP A 24 0.34 2.53 -7.59
N SER A 25 1.54 1.91 -7.65
CA SER A 25 1.83 0.65 -8.38
C SER A 25 0.88 -0.51 -8.07
N MET A 26 0.16 -0.44 -6.95
CA MET A 26 -0.94 -1.33 -6.62
C MET A 26 -2.09 -1.30 -7.64
N GLY A 27 -2.31 -0.17 -8.29
CA GLY A 27 -3.25 -0.06 -9.41
C GLY A 27 -2.95 -1.09 -10.49
N ASN A 28 -1.67 -1.27 -10.83
CA ASN A 28 -1.22 -2.29 -11.77
C ASN A 28 -1.26 -3.69 -11.16
N CYS A 29 -0.68 -3.87 -9.97
CA CYS A 29 -0.44 -5.19 -9.39
C CYS A 29 -1.68 -5.85 -8.77
N HIS A 30 -2.68 -5.07 -8.35
CA HIS A 30 -3.82 -5.56 -7.56
C HIS A 30 -5.18 -5.18 -8.14
N LEU A 31 -5.30 -4.02 -8.81
CA LEU A 31 -6.55 -3.57 -9.43
C LEU A 31 -6.61 -3.86 -10.94
N GLY A 32 -5.49 -4.24 -11.56
CA GLY A 32 -5.41 -4.59 -12.97
C GLY A 32 -5.49 -3.38 -13.92
N TYR A 33 -5.17 -2.18 -13.43
CA TYR A 33 -5.07 -1.00 -14.27
C TYR A 33 -3.82 -1.06 -15.16
N ASP A 34 -3.93 -0.55 -16.38
CA ASP A 34 -2.80 -0.46 -17.32
C ASP A 34 -1.77 0.60 -16.89
N THR A 35 -2.18 1.57 -16.08
CA THR A 35 -1.33 2.64 -15.54
C THR A 35 -1.71 2.97 -14.09
N THR A 36 -0.91 3.77 -13.38
CA THR A 36 -1.23 4.22 -12.01
C THR A 36 -2.12 5.47 -11.97
N VAL A 37 -2.36 6.11 -13.12
CA VAL A 37 -3.19 7.32 -13.26
C VAL A 37 -4.65 7.16 -12.77
N PRO A 38 -5.37 6.04 -13.03
CA PRO A 38 -6.76 5.90 -12.61
C PRO A 38 -6.92 5.59 -11.11
N VAL A 39 -5.84 5.39 -10.36
CA VAL A 39 -5.93 5.09 -8.92
C VAL A 39 -6.49 6.31 -8.19
N THR A 40 -7.60 6.10 -7.51
CA THR A 40 -8.27 7.12 -6.71
C THR A 40 -7.70 7.20 -5.30
N LEU A 41 -7.87 8.37 -4.66
CA LEU A 41 -7.45 8.57 -3.27
C LEU A 41 -8.20 7.62 -2.31
N ASP A 42 -9.47 7.32 -2.60
CA ASP A 42 -10.28 6.39 -1.81
C ASP A 42 -9.75 4.96 -1.89
N GLU A 43 -9.33 4.50 -3.08
CA GLU A 43 -8.66 3.21 -3.26
C GLU A 43 -7.35 3.15 -2.48
N MET A 44 -6.52 4.20 -2.56
CA MET A 44 -5.28 4.28 -1.76
C MET A 44 -5.55 4.25 -0.26
N ALA A 45 -6.57 4.97 0.23
CA ALA A 45 -6.95 4.97 1.63
C ALA A 45 -7.42 3.58 2.09
N PHE A 46 -8.27 2.92 1.30
CA PHE A 46 -8.79 1.59 1.60
C PHE A 46 -7.68 0.55 1.71
N LEU A 47 -6.75 0.56 0.76
CA LEU A 47 -5.66 -0.41 0.69
C LEU A 47 -4.58 -0.11 1.73
N SER A 48 -4.29 1.17 1.99
CA SER A 48 -3.44 1.58 3.12
C SER A 48 -4.02 1.09 4.45
N ALA A 49 -5.34 1.20 4.65
CA ALA A 49 -5.99 0.68 5.85
C ALA A 49 -5.86 -0.85 5.97
N ALA A 50 -5.82 -1.60 4.86
CA ALA A 50 -5.57 -3.03 4.89
C ALA A 50 -4.15 -3.36 5.37
N VAL A 51 -3.13 -2.63 4.87
CA VAL A 51 -1.74 -2.78 5.30
C VAL A 51 -1.56 -2.41 6.77
N VAL A 52 -2.21 -1.34 7.23
CA VAL A 52 -2.23 -0.93 8.65
C VAL A 52 -2.77 -2.05 9.54
N ARG A 53 -3.87 -2.71 9.16
CA ARG A 53 -4.43 -3.83 9.94
C ARG A 53 -3.50 -5.04 10.03
N GLY A 54 -2.59 -5.22 9.07
CA GLY A 54 -1.62 -6.31 9.06
C GLY A 54 -0.30 -6.00 9.77
N THR A 55 -0.09 -4.77 10.24
CA THR A 55 1.21 -4.29 10.75
C THR A 55 1.09 -3.89 12.21
N SER A 56 2.08 -4.24 13.04
CA SER A 56 2.15 -3.84 14.45
C SER A 56 3.34 -2.92 14.76
N ARG A 57 4.43 -2.98 13.98
CA ARG A 57 5.67 -2.24 14.28
C ARG A 57 6.18 -1.36 13.13
N ALA A 58 6.12 -1.84 11.88
CA ALA A 58 6.68 -1.12 10.75
C ALA A 58 6.00 0.26 10.54
N MET A 59 6.78 1.27 10.16
CA MET A 59 6.25 2.55 9.71
C MET A 59 5.60 2.37 8.34
N ILE A 60 4.39 2.89 8.17
CA ILE A 60 3.65 2.80 6.92
C ILE A 60 3.71 4.16 6.23
N VAL A 61 4.15 4.16 4.98
CA VAL A 61 4.17 5.34 4.10
C VAL A 61 3.22 5.05 2.95
N ALA A 62 2.31 5.98 2.65
CA ALA A 62 1.40 5.86 1.51
C ALA A 62 1.67 6.97 0.51
N ASP A 63 1.70 6.63 -0.77
CA ASP A 63 1.85 7.60 -1.85
C ASP A 63 0.55 8.39 -2.08
N LEU A 64 0.71 9.66 -2.46
CA LEU A 64 -0.38 10.47 -2.96
C LEU A 64 -0.61 10.15 -4.44
N THR A 65 -1.88 9.96 -4.81
CA THR A 65 -2.28 9.66 -6.19
C THR A 65 -1.98 10.82 -7.14
N PHE A 66 -1.85 10.51 -8.42
CA PHE A 66 -1.68 11.53 -9.46
C PHE A 66 -2.86 12.54 -9.45
N GLY A 67 -2.54 13.84 -9.35
CA GLY A 67 -3.55 14.91 -9.31
C GLY A 67 -4.11 15.25 -7.93
N SER A 68 -3.65 14.61 -6.86
CA SER A 68 -4.05 14.93 -5.48
C SER A 68 -3.06 15.81 -4.71
N TYR A 69 -2.09 16.43 -5.41
CA TYR A 69 -1.06 17.32 -4.84
C TYR A 69 -0.84 18.56 -5.70
#